data_AF-A0A2T5JEM0-F1
#
_entry.id   AF-A0A2T5JEM0-F1
#
_cell.length_a   1.000
_cell.length_b   1.000
_cell.length_c   1.000
_cell.angle_alpha   90.00
_cell.angle_beta   90.00
_cell.angle_gamma   90.00
#
_symmetry.space_group_name_H-M   'P 1'
#
loop_
_entity.id
_entity.type
_entity.pdbx_description
1 polymer ?
#
loop_
_entity_poly.entity_id
_entity_poly.type
_entity_poly.pdbx_seq_one_letter_code
_entity_poly.pdbx_strand_id
1 'polypeptide(L)' 'MPINKDEILNSYKWIKVPRYVDDESLTWEERYKRLDEHHVRETTFLVEKIRELAKLLPDTPQENI' A
#
# COMPACT_ATOMS: atom_id res chain seq x y z
N MET A 1 2.09 23.67 -8.15
CA MET A 1 0.61 23.62 -7.99
C MET A 1 0.28 22.99 -6.64
N PRO A 2 -0.67 23.51 -5.86
CA PRO A 2 -1.05 22.87 -4.60
C PRO A 2 -1.78 21.56 -4.90
N ILE A 3 -1.28 20.46 -4.34
CA ILE A 3 -1.91 19.15 -4.46
C ILE A 3 -3.25 19.18 -3.69
N ASN A 4 -4.36 18.98 -4.39
CA ASN A 4 -5.68 18.92 -3.79
C ASN A 4 -5.84 17.62 -2.99
N LYS A 5 -5.78 17.72 -1.66
CA LYS A 5 -5.86 16.57 -0.75
C LYS A 5 -7.16 15.78 -0.92
N ASP A 6 -8.27 16.43 -1.25
CA ASP A 6 -9.58 15.78 -1.37
C ASP A 6 -9.66 14.95 -2.64
N GLU A 7 -9.03 15.41 -3.72
CA GLU A 7 -8.94 14.68 -4.99
C GLU A 7 -8.05 13.44 -4.84
N ILE A 8 -6.92 13.59 -4.15
CA ILE A 8 -6.07 12.49 -3.70
C ILE A 8 -6.89 11.49 -2.88
N LEU A 9 -7.47 11.90 -1.75
CA LEU A 9 -8.19 11.00 -0.85
C LEU A 9 -9.39 10.29 -1.51
N ASN A 10 -10.05 10.92 -2.48
CA ASN A 10 -11.12 10.28 -3.23
C ASN A 10 -10.62 9.38 -4.35
N SER A 11 -9.41 9.61 -4.88
CA SER A 11 -8.80 8.75 -5.88
C SER A 11 -8.31 7.43 -5.29
N TYR A 12 -7.63 7.34 -4.15
CA TYR A 12 -7.00 6.06 -3.72
C TYR A 12 -7.96 5.03 -3.12
N LYS A 13 -9.24 5.37 -2.92
CA LYS A 13 -10.24 4.45 -2.32
C LYS A 13 -10.46 3.15 -3.13
N TRP A 14 -10.01 3.09 -4.38
CA TRP A 14 -10.09 1.85 -5.18
C TRP A 14 -8.98 0.84 -4.87
N ILE A 15 -7.88 1.24 -4.21
CA ILE A 15 -6.83 0.31 -3.80
C ILE A 15 -7.33 -0.46 -2.57
N LYS A 16 -7.76 -1.70 -2.79
CA LYS A 16 -8.23 -2.60 -1.73
C LYS A 16 -7.02 -3.16 -0.97
N VAL A 17 -6.70 -2.55 0.16
CA VAL A 17 -5.63 -3.02 1.06
C VAL A 17 -6.15 -4.21 1.89
N PRO A 18 -5.43 -5.34 1.93
CA PRO A 18 -5.78 -6.47 2.79
C PRO A 18 -5.80 -6.03 4.26
N ARG A 19 -6.85 -6.37 5.02
CA ARG A 19 -6.88 -6.10 6.46
C ARG A 19 -6.43 -7.32 7.24
N TYR A 20 -5.68 -7.09 8.31
CA TYR A 20 -5.37 -8.15 9.28
C TYR A 20 -6.65 -8.63 9.93
N VAL A 21 -6.79 -9.94 10.06
CA VAL A 21 -7.85 -10.58 10.84
C VAL A 21 -7.15 -11.33 11.95
N ASP A 22 -7.44 -10.92 13.18
CA ASP A 22 -6.85 -11.54 14.35
C ASP A 22 -7.53 -12.88 14.67
N ASP A 23 -6.78 -13.77 15.28
CA ASP A 23 -7.23 -15.13 15.61
C ASP A 23 -6.95 -15.37 17.10
N GLU A 24 -7.98 -15.19 17.91
CA GLU A 24 -7.90 -15.31 19.37
C GLU A 24 -7.71 -16.75 19.85
N SER A 25 -7.82 -17.74 18.95
CA SER A 25 -7.57 -19.14 19.28
C SER A 25 -6.08 -19.51 19.34
N LEU A 26 -5.21 -18.62 18.89
CA LEU A 26 -3.76 -18.80 18.85
C LEU A 26 -3.06 -18.34 20.12
N THR A 27 -1.83 -18.82 20.31
CA THR A 27 -0.93 -18.25 21.33
C THR A 27 -0.50 -16.82 20.98
N TRP A 28 0.02 -16.11 21.97
CA TRP A 28 0.53 -14.75 21.76
C TRP A 28 1.68 -14.72 20.75
N GLU A 29 2.59 -15.68 20.83
CA GLU A 29 3.74 -15.80 19.92
C GLU A 29 3.30 -16.03 18.47
N GLU A 30 2.28 -16.87 18.27
CA GLU A 30 1.71 -17.15 16.95
C GLU A 30 0.98 -15.94 16.38
N ARG A 31 0.22 -15.21 17.21
CA ARG A 31 -0.43 -13.95 16.81
C ARG A 31 0.58 -12.90 16.42
N TYR A 32 1.65 -12.74 17.20
CA TYR A 32 2.73 -11.82 16.89
C TYR A 32 3.37 -12.15 15.55
N LYS A 33 3.70 -13.43 15.32
CA LYS A 33 4.28 -13.88 14.05
C LYS A 33 3.33 -13.63 12.87
N ARG A 34 2.03 -13.92 13.01
CA ARG A 34 1.03 -13.66 11.96
C ARG A 34 0.88 -12.17 11.65
N LEU A 35 0.94 -11.32 12.67
CA LEU A 35 0.87 -9.88 12.52
C LEU A 35 2.10 -9.34 11.75
N ASP A 36 3.30 -9.77 12.12
CA ASP A 36 4.55 -9.41 11.42
C ASP A 36 4.51 -9.83 9.95
N GLU A 37 4.13 -11.08 9.68
CA GLU A 37 3.95 -11.57 8.31
C GLU A 37 2.89 -10.78 7.53
N HIS A 38 1.82 -10.33 8.19
CA HIS A 38 0.80 -9.48 7.57
C HIS A 38 1.38 -8.13 7.16
N HIS A 39 2.17 -7.47 8.02
CA HIS A 39 2.81 -6.20 7.70
C HIS A 39 3.77 -6.30 6.51
N VAL A 40 4.54 -7.39 6.43
CA VAL A 40 5.40 -7.66 5.27
C VAL A 40 4.56 -7.77 4.00
N ARG A 41 3.49 -8.59 4.02
CA ARG A 41 2.60 -8.76 2.87
C ARG A 41 1.92 -7.46 2.44
N GLU A 42 1.44 -6.67 3.40
CA GLU A 42 0.81 -5.37 3.13
C GLU A 42 1.80 -4.40 2.46
N THR A 43 3.02 -4.30 3.00
CA THR A 43 4.06 -3.43 2.45
C THR A 43 4.44 -3.85 1.04
N THR A 44 4.65 -5.14 0.81
CA THR A 44 4.94 -5.69 -0.52
C THR A 44 3.82 -5.34 -1.51
N PHE A 45 2.56 -5.54 -1.13
CA PHE A 45 1.40 -5.20 -1.96
C PHE A 45 1.38 -3.71 -2.37
N LEU A 46 1.61 -2.80 -1.42
CA LEU A 46 1.59 -1.36 -1.69
C LEU A 46 2.73 -0.96 -2.65
N VAL A 47 3.94 -1.49 -2.45
CA VAL A 47 5.09 -1.25 -3.34
C VAL A 47 4.78 -1.73 -4.76
N GLU A 48 4.18 -2.90 -4.91
CA GLU A 48 3.79 -3.44 -6.21
C GLU A 48 2.72 -2.59 -6.88
N LYS A 49 1.67 -2.17 -6.15
CA LYS A 49 0.66 -1.25 -6.69
C LYS A 49 1.26 0.08 -7.16
N ILE A 50 2.20 0.65 -6.40
CA ILE A 50 2.90 1.87 -6.81
C ILE A 50 3.70 1.63 -8.10
N ARG A 51 4.44 0.52 -8.19
CA ARG A 51 5.19 0.16 -9.41
C ARG A 51 4.28 -0.02 -10.62
N GLU A 52 3.11 -0.62 -10.44
CA GLU A 52 2.11 -0.74 -11.51
C GLU A 52 1.57 0.62 -11.94
N LEU A 53 1.20 1.47 -10.99
CA LEU A 53 0.72 2.82 -11.27
C LEU A 53 1.78 3.67 -11.98
N ALA A 54 3.04 3.56 -11.56
CA ALA A 54 4.14 4.26 -12.19
C ALA A 54 4.30 3.90 -13.68
N LYS A 55 3.99 2.65 -14.09
CA LYS A 55 4.00 2.24 -15.51
C LYS A 55 2.87 2.87 -16.33
N LEU A 56 1.81 3.36 -15.68
CA LEU A 56 0.71 4.04 -16.36
C LEU A 56 0.96 5.54 -16.52
N LEU A 57 1.99 6.07 -15.85
CA LEU A 57 2.39 7.46 -16.02
C LEU A 57 3.21 7.59 -17.32
N PRO A 58 2.96 8.62 -18.13
CA PRO A 58 3.81 8.89 -19.28
C PRO A 58 5.23 9.23 -18.80
N ASP A 59 6.24 8.86 -19.59
CA ASP A 59 7.61 9.28 -19.37
C ASP A 59 7.65 10.80 -19.29
N THR A 60 7.86 11.33 -18.10
CA THR A 60 8.06 12.77 -17.93
C THR A 60 9.49 13.05 -18.39
N PRO A 61 9.73 13.93 -19.36
CA PRO A 61 11.08 14.32 -19.72
C PRO A 61 11.80 14.77 -18.43
N GLN A 62 12.94 14.15 -18.13
CA GLN A 62 13.81 14.63 -17.08
C GLN A 62 14.33 15.99 -17.55
N GLU A 63 13.74 17.08 -17.02
CA GLU A 63 14.37 18.39 -17.16
C GLU A 63 15.73 18.28 -16.47
N ASN A 64 16.78 18.34 -17.28
CA ASN A 64 18.16 18.40 -16.81
C ASN A 64 18.29 19.64 -15.91
N ILE A 65 18.43 19.42 -14.61
CA ILE A 65 18.80 20.45 -13.63
C ILE A 65 20.31 20.67 -13.70
#